data_AF-A0A7X2S3H5-F1
#
_entry.id   AF-A0A7X2S3H5-F1
#
_cell.length_a   1.000
_cell.length_b   1.000
_cell.length_c   1.000
_cell.angle_alpha   90.00
_cell.angle_beta   90.00
_cell.angle_gamma   90.00
#
_symmetry.space_group_name_H-M   'P 1'
#
loop_
_entity.id
_entity.type
_entity.pdbx_description
1 polymer ?
#
loop_
_entity_poly.entity_id
_entity_poly.type
_entity_poly.pdbx_seq_one_letter_code
_entity_poly.pdbx_strand_id
1 'polypeptide(L)'
;MLFFAMAGLFILSACNAGENPQGETSSDYKSKPITVKDSAEQPVDKETGQQISKHLVDIASRIPDVNDATAVVLGNYAIVGIDVESGLDRNKVESIKYAVAESLKNDPHGANAIVVADADTNQRLKQMGKEIQQGRPVAGVMDELAAIIGRVIPDVPGDTIDNPEKEPTEQDNDQLPEKQQNELDRSQNRESKNELKRNQ
;
A
#
# COMPACT_ATOMS: atom_id res chain seq x y z
N MET A 1 -35.02 7.00 60.97
CA MET A 1 -35.33 5.67 61.54
C MET A 1 -36.15 4.96 60.47
N LEU A 2 -35.84 3.80 59.92
CA LEU A 2 -35.14 2.65 60.46
C LEU A 2 -34.76 1.77 59.25
N PHE A 3 -33.46 1.45 59.13
CA PHE A 3 -32.92 0.16 58.71
C PHE A 3 -33.24 -0.47 57.33
N PHE A 4 -32.17 -0.58 56.54
CA PHE A 4 -31.61 -1.87 56.06
C PHE A 4 -32.57 -2.83 55.35
N ALA A 5 -32.51 -2.86 54.01
CA ALA A 5 -32.72 -4.10 53.27
C ALA A 5 -32.08 -4.00 51.88
N MET A 6 -31.05 -4.82 51.66
CA MET A 6 -30.84 -5.57 50.41
C MET A 6 -30.35 -4.73 49.22
N ALA A 7 -29.04 -4.48 49.04
CA ALA A 7 -28.04 -5.48 48.63
C ALA A 7 -28.56 -6.49 47.60
N GLY A 8 -28.11 -6.33 46.36
CA GLY A 8 -28.09 -7.37 45.33
C GLY A 8 -29.24 -7.30 44.33
N LEU A 9 -28.93 -6.93 43.08
CA LEU A 9 -28.50 -7.93 42.12
C LEU A 9 -28.12 -7.24 40.79
N PHE A 10 -26.82 -7.22 40.51
CA PHE A 10 -26.32 -7.18 39.14
C PHE A 10 -26.94 -8.35 38.37
N ILE A 11 -27.67 -8.08 37.29
CA ILE A 11 -27.88 -9.07 36.23
C ILE A 11 -27.35 -8.47 34.94
N LEU A 12 -26.06 -8.72 34.72
CA LEU A 12 -25.44 -8.78 33.40
C LEU A 12 -25.78 -10.14 32.77
N SER A 13 -25.83 -10.13 31.43
CA SER A 13 -25.67 -11.26 30.51
C SER A 13 -26.92 -12.00 30.03
N ALA A 14 -27.24 -11.80 28.75
CA ALA A 14 -27.24 -12.87 27.76
C ALA A 14 -27.17 -12.29 26.32
N CYS A 15 -25.96 -12.21 25.76
CA CYS A 15 -25.80 -12.29 24.30
C CYS A 15 -25.99 -13.76 23.91
N ASN A 16 -26.93 -14.06 23.03
CA ASN A 16 -27.02 -15.36 22.39
C ASN A 16 -26.43 -15.24 20.98
N ALA A 17 -25.24 -15.81 20.81
CA ALA A 17 -24.61 -16.09 19.54
C ALA A 17 -24.44 -17.61 19.45
N GLY A 18 -25.11 -18.24 18.48
CA GLY A 18 -24.93 -19.65 18.18
C GLY A 18 -26.16 -20.25 17.52
N GLU A 19 -26.11 -20.40 16.19
CA GLU A 19 -26.08 -21.71 15.51
C GLU A 19 -26.43 -21.54 14.03
N ASN A 20 -25.40 -21.69 13.19
CA ASN A 20 -25.50 -21.84 11.75
C ASN A 20 -25.77 -23.33 11.45
N PRO A 21 -26.80 -23.71 10.69
CA PRO A 21 -26.93 -25.08 10.22
C PRO A 21 -25.99 -25.29 9.02
N GLN A 22 -24.97 -26.11 9.25
CA GLN A 22 -24.03 -26.62 8.27
C GLN A 22 -24.75 -27.60 7.33
N GLY A 23 -24.93 -27.20 6.07
CA GLY A 23 -25.33 -28.08 4.96
C GLY A 23 -24.09 -28.62 4.27
N GLU A 24 -23.98 -29.96 4.22
CA GLU A 24 -22.91 -30.71 3.58
C GLU A 24 -23.05 -30.67 2.04
N THR A 25 -21.95 -30.38 1.34
CA THR A 25 -21.69 -30.98 0.03
C THR A 25 -20.20 -31.27 -0.13
N SER A 26 -19.93 -32.52 -0.44
CA SER A 26 -18.66 -33.19 -0.62
C SER A 26 -17.76 -32.55 -1.69
N SER A 27 -16.48 -32.36 -1.38
CA SER A 27 -15.40 -32.55 -2.35
C SER A 27 -14.09 -32.87 -1.61
N ASP A 28 -13.56 -34.04 -1.94
CA ASP A 28 -12.31 -34.60 -1.46
C ASP A 28 -11.13 -33.82 -2.05
N TYR A 29 -10.70 -32.76 -1.37
CA TYR A 29 -9.38 -32.18 -1.57
C TYR A 29 -8.73 -32.00 -0.20
N LYS A 30 -7.78 -32.88 0.08
CA LYS A 30 -6.88 -32.82 1.24
C LYS A 30 -5.95 -31.62 1.14
N SER A 31 -6.49 -30.41 1.25
CA SER A 31 -5.71 -29.19 1.40
C SER A 31 -5.16 -29.16 2.82
N LYS A 32 -3.86 -29.41 2.96
CA LYS A 32 -3.15 -29.09 4.20
C LYS A 32 -3.31 -27.58 4.39
N PRO A 33 -3.76 -27.08 5.56
CA PRO A 33 -3.78 -25.64 5.78
C PRO A 33 -2.35 -25.14 5.67
N ILE A 34 -2.07 -24.37 4.61
CA ILE A 34 -0.80 -23.68 4.45
C ILE A 34 -0.87 -22.52 5.44
N THR A 35 -0.33 -22.74 6.64
CA THR A 35 -0.08 -21.67 7.60
C THR A 35 1.06 -20.83 7.03
N VAL A 36 0.72 -19.79 6.27
CA VAL A 36 1.67 -18.72 5.98
C VAL A 36 2.00 -18.03 7.30
N LYS A 37 3.30 -17.90 7.59
CA LYS A 37 3.74 -16.94 8.60
C LYS A 37 3.41 -15.58 8.03
N ASP A 38 2.38 -14.95 8.60
CA ASP A 38 2.15 -13.53 8.40
C ASP A 38 3.36 -12.79 8.97
N SER A 39 4.33 -12.50 8.11
CA SER A 39 5.44 -11.59 8.40
C SER A 39 4.97 -10.14 8.27
N ALA A 40 3.71 -9.84 8.60
CA ALA A 40 3.31 -8.49 8.95
C ALA A 40 4.18 -8.04 10.12
N GLU A 41 5.25 -7.32 9.77
CA GLU A 41 6.09 -6.58 10.68
C GLU A 41 5.18 -5.77 11.62
N GLN A 42 5.56 -5.73 12.89
CA GLN A 42 4.66 -5.23 13.93
C GLN A 42 4.06 -3.86 13.54
N PRO A 43 2.76 -3.67 13.72
CA PRO A 43 2.12 -2.42 13.37
C PRO A 43 2.82 -1.29 14.12
N VAL A 44 3.38 -0.34 13.38
CA VAL A 44 3.91 0.89 13.97
C VAL A 44 2.75 1.58 14.64
N ASP A 45 2.89 1.82 15.95
CA ASP A 45 1.89 2.53 16.72
C ASP A 45 1.59 3.90 16.07
N LYS A 46 0.32 4.32 16.10
CA LYS A 46 -0.14 5.54 15.42
C LYS A 46 0.61 6.79 15.90
N GLU A 47 0.95 6.87 17.19
CA GLU A 47 1.72 8.01 17.72
C GLU A 47 3.16 7.95 17.22
N THR A 48 3.75 6.76 17.19
CA THR A 48 5.10 6.52 16.65
C THR A 48 5.19 6.88 15.16
N GLY A 49 4.21 6.46 14.34
CA GLY A 49 4.17 6.77 12.91
C GLY A 49 4.04 8.26 12.62
N GLN A 50 3.26 8.99 13.42
CA GLN A 50 3.16 10.45 13.29
C GLN A 50 4.48 11.16 13.66
N GLN A 51 5.15 10.71 14.71
CA GLN A 51 6.46 11.26 15.10
C GLN A 51 7.50 11.04 14.00
N ILE A 52 7.55 9.82 13.45
CA ILE A 52 8.43 9.49 12.32
C ILE A 52 8.09 10.36 11.11
N SER A 53 6.81 10.51 10.75
CA SER A 53 6.42 11.34 9.60
C SER A 53 6.89 12.79 9.74
N LYS A 54 6.76 13.39 10.93
CA LYS A 54 7.21 14.76 11.20
C LYS A 54 8.73 14.88 11.10
N HIS A 55 9.45 13.87 11.58
CA HIS A 55 10.90 13.79 11.49
C HIS A 55 11.38 13.74 10.03
N LEU A 56 10.77 12.88 9.21
CA LEU A 56 11.12 12.77 7.78
C LEU A 56 10.79 14.06 7.01
N VAL A 57 9.67 14.72 7.33
CA VAL A 57 9.34 16.05 6.79
C VAL A 57 10.41 17.08 7.16
N ASP A 58 10.80 17.16 8.43
CA ASP A 58 11.83 18.10 8.88
C ASP A 58 13.19 17.88 8.19
N ILE A 59 13.58 16.63 7.94
CA ILE A 59 14.78 16.33 7.15
C ILE A 59 14.62 16.85 5.72
N ALA A 60 13.51 16.51 5.05
CA ALA A 60 13.29 16.88 3.65
C ALA A 60 13.19 18.39 3.45
N SER A 61 12.49 19.11 4.33
CA SER A 61 12.30 20.56 4.25
C SER A 61 13.57 21.38 4.48
N ARG A 62 14.67 20.77 4.97
CA ARG A 62 15.97 21.45 5.12
C ARG A 62 16.79 21.48 3.84
N ILE A 63 16.39 20.72 2.82
CA ILE A 63 17.07 20.71 1.53
C ILE A 63 16.73 22.01 0.78
N PRO A 64 17.72 22.71 0.22
CA PRO A 64 17.47 23.92 -0.57
C PRO A 64 16.47 23.66 -1.70
N ASP A 65 15.67 24.68 -2.00
CA ASP A 65 14.68 24.69 -3.07
C ASP A 65 13.48 23.73 -2.85
N VAL A 66 13.35 23.14 -1.65
CA VAL A 66 12.13 22.46 -1.17
C VAL A 66 11.24 23.47 -0.44
N ASN A 67 10.02 23.66 -0.95
CA ASN A 67 9.03 24.58 -0.39
C ASN A 67 8.16 23.95 0.70
N ASP A 68 7.71 22.72 0.45
CA ASP A 68 6.87 21.94 1.38
C ASP A 68 7.24 20.46 1.27
N ALA A 69 7.01 19.70 2.33
CA ALA A 69 7.19 18.26 2.32
C ALA A 69 6.09 17.58 3.13
N THR A 70 5.65 16.42 2.66
CA THR A 70 4.68 15.58 3.35
C THR A 70 5.18 14.15 3.41
N ALA A 71 5.08 13.51 4.57
CA ALA A 71 5.43 12.11 4.73
C ALA A 71 4.23 11.28 5.23
N VAL A 72 4.06 10.08 4.67
CA VAL A 72 3.17 9.04 5.17
C VAL A 72 4.00 7.81 5.50
N VAL A 73 3.86 7.28 6.71
CA VAL A 73 4.65 6.17 7.24
C VAL A 73 3.74 4.96 7.44
N LEU A 74 4.19 3.80 6.98
CA LEU A 74 3.47 2.54 7.02
C LEU A 74 4.43 1.39 7.31
N GLY A 75 4.33 0.84 8.52
CA GLY A 75 5.29 -0.14 8.99
C GLY A 75 6.70 0.44 8.90
N ASN A 76 7.59 -0.31 8.25
CA ASN A 76 8.99 0.08 8.04
C ASN A 76 9.23 0.91 6.77
N TYR A 77 8.18 1.32 6.06
CA TYR A 77 8.25 2.10 4.82
C TYR A 77 7.71 3.51 5.02
N ALA A 78 8.21 4.44 4.20
CA ALA A 78 7.69 5.80 4.14
C ALA A 78 7.58 6.28 2.70
N ILE A 79 6.61 7.14 2.43
CA ILE A 79 6.58 7.93 1.20
C ILE A 79 6.70 9.39 1.58
N VAL A 80 7.66 10.07 0.98
CA VAL A 80 7.93 11.50 1.18
C VAL A 80 7.65 12.23 -0.13
N GLY A 81 6.59 13.01 -0.15
CA GLY A 81 6.31 13.98 -1.20
C GLY A 81 7.06 15.28 -0.93
N ILE A 82 7.73 15.82 -1.94
CA ILE A 82 8.35 17.14 -1.89
C ILE A 82 7.71 18.05 -2.94
N ASP A 83 7.41 19.27 -2.52
CA ASP A 83 7.08 20.38 -3.40
C ASP A 83 8.32 21.27 -3.54
N VAL A 84 8.73 21.53 -4.78
CA VAL A 84 9.96 22.26 -5.09
C VAL A 84 9.63 23.63 -5.67
N GLU A 85 10.62 24.52 -5.73
CA GLU A 85 10.41 25.84 -6.30
C GLU A 85 9.86 25.81 -7.74
N SER A 86 8.90 26.69 -8.04
CA SER A 86 8.28 26.77 -9.36
C SER A 86 9.28 27.31 -10.39
N GLY A 87 9.27 26.75 -11.60
CA GLY A 87 10.12 27.23 -12.70
C GLY A 87 11.54 26.66 -12.72
N LEU A 88 11.84 25.71 -11.82
CA LEU A 88 13.07 24.91 -11.90
C LEU A 88 13.04 24.00 -13.13
N ASP A 89 14.20 23.83 -13.76
CA ASP A 89 14.35 22.83 -14.81
C ASP A 89 14.29 21.40 -14.24
N ARG A 90 13.98 20.42 -15.11
CA ARG A 90 13.84 19.02 -14.71
C ARG A 90 15.10 18.45 -14.05
N ASN A 91 16.28 18.84 -14.52
CA ASN A 91 17.55 18.30 -14.00
C ASN A 91 17.79 18.79 -12.57
N LYS A 92 17.41 20.04 -12.29
CA LYS A 92 17.49 20.65 -10.96
C LYS A 92 16.47 20.01 -10.01
N VAL A 93 15.24 19.75 -10.47
CA VAL A 93 14.23 18.99 -9.69
C VAL A 93 14.73 17.58 -9.36
N GLU A 94 15.31 16.86 -10.33
CA GLU A 94 15.90 15.54 -10.11
C GLU A 94 17.07 15.58 -9.12
N SER A 95 17.91 16.63 -9.19
CA SER A 95 19.02 16.84 -8.26
C SER A 95 18.54 17.10 -6.83
N ILE A 96 17.46 17.87 -6.65
CA ILE A 96 16.83 18.11 -5.34
C ILE A 96 16.24 16.80 -4.80
N LYS A 97 15.50 16.05 -5.63
CA LYS A 97 14.96 14.74 -5.26
C LYS A 97 16.07 13.79 -4.79
N TYR A 98 17.20 13.79 -5.49
CA TYR A 98 18.37 13.00 -5.11
C TYR A 98 18.95 13.44 -3.76
N ALA A 99 19.11 14.75 -3.53
CA ALA A 99 19.60 15.28 -2.26
C ALA A 99 18.69 14.92 -1.07
N VAL A 100 17.37 15.00 -1.26
CA VAL A 100 16.40 14.56 -0.26
C VAL A 100 16.51 13.05 -0.02
N ALA A 101 16.54 12.24 -1.07
CA ALA A 101 16.67 10.78 -0.96
C ALA A 101 17.94 10.37 -0.21
N GLU A 102 19.08 11.02 -0.51
CA GLU A 102 20.35 10.74 0.17
C GLU A 102 20.31 11.15 1.66
N SER A 103 19.62 12.25 1.98
CA SER A 103 19.46 12.69 3.37
C SER A 103 18.60 11.74 4.19
N LEU A 104 17.52 11.22 3.59
CA LEU A 104 16.63 10.24 4.22
C LEU A 104 17.28 8.85 4.32
N LYS A 105 18.09 8.46 3.33
CA LYS A 105 18.81 7.18 3.31
C LYS A 105 19.74 7.00 4.52
N ASN A 106 20.32 8.11 4.99
CA ASN A 106 21.20 8.11 6.16
C ASN A 106 20.43 8.18 7.50
N ASP A 107 19.10 8.32 7.45
CA ASP A 107 18.23 8.31 8.62
C ASP A 107 17.66 6.89 8.87
N PRO A 108 17.69 6.37 10.12
CA PRO A 108 17.15 5.03 10.42
C PRO A 108 15.69 4.83 10.05
N HIS A 109 14.88 5.88 10.08
CA HIS A 109 13.46 5.85 9.72
C HIS A 109 13.22 6.23 8.25
N GLY A 110 14.19 6.87 7.60
CA GLY A 110 14.15 7.28 6.20
C GLY A 110 14.80 6.28 5.23
N ALA A 111 15.49 5.26 5.72
CA ALA A 111 16.26 4.31 4.91
C ALA A 111 15.42 3.60 3.82
N ASN A 112 14.13 3.38 4.08
CA ASN A 112 13.18 2.77 3.15
C ASN A 112 12.19 3.79 2.56
N ALA A 113 12.53 5.08 2.59
CA ALA A 113 11.65 6.13 2.09
C ALA A 113 11.69 6.24 0.55
N ILE A 114 10.52 6.34 -0.07
CA ILE A 114 10.38 6.70 -1.48
C ILE A 114 10.15 8.20 -1.57
N VAL A 115 10.97 8.90 -2.35
CA VAL A 115 10.84 10.35 -2.55
C VAL A 115 10.17 10.65 -3.88
N VAL A 116 9.10 11.45 -3.84
CA VAL A 116 8.36 11.88 -5.02
C VAL A 116 8.35 13.40 -5.09
N ALA A 117 8.84 13.95 -6.21
CA ALA A 117 8.87 15.39 -6.49
C ALA A 117 7.76 15.76 -7.47
N ASP A 118 6.52 15.65 -7.00
CA ASP A 118 5.31 15.91 -7.78
C ASP A 118 4.28 16.61 -6.91
N ALA A 119 3.83 17.79 -7.35
CA ALA A 119 2.92 18.64 -6.58
C ALA A 119 1.56 17.96 -6.34
N ASP A 120 1.03 17.24 -7.34
CA ASP A 120 -0.23 16.48 -7.20
C ASP A 120 -0.09 15.39 -6.13
N THR A 121 0.97 14.58 -6.22
CA THR A 121 1.26 13.52 -5.25
C THR A 121 1.46 14.08 -3.84
N ASN A 122 2.13 15.22 -3.69
CA ASN A 122 2.28 15.87 -2.38
C ASN A 122 0.93 16.28 -1.78
N GLN A 123 0.01 16.85 -2.59
CA GLN A 123 -1.35 17.17 -2.12
C GLN A 123 -2.14 15.93 -1.72
N ARG A 124 -2.02 14.84 -2.49
CA ARG A 124 -2.66 13.56 -2.19
C ARG A 124 -2.13 12.96 -0.87
N LEU A 125 -0.81 12.96 -0.67
CA LEU A 125 -0.18 12.55 0.60
C LEU A 125 -0.69 13.39 1.78
N LYS A 126 -0.85 14.71 1.57
CA LYS A 126 -1.36 15.64 2.59
C LYS A 126 -2.81 15.32 2.97
N GLN A 127 -3.63 14.96 1.99
CA GLN A 127 -5.01 14.55 2.23
C GLN A 127 -5.09 13.21 2.98
N MET A 128 -4.31 12.21 2.56
CA MET A 128 -4.23 10.93 3.26
C MET A 128 -3.76 11.11 4.72
N GLY A 129 -2.76 11.96 4.95
CA GLY A 129 -2.29 12.28 6.30
C GLY A 129 -3.40 12.86 7.20
N LYS A 130 -4.26 13.73 6.66
CA LYS A 130 -5.43 14.27 7.39
C LYS A 130 -6.44 13.18 7.72
N GLU A 131 -6.72 12.29 6.77
CA GLU A 131 -7.69 11.22 6.96
C GLU A 131 -7.23 10.18 7.98
N ILE A 132 -5.93 9.83 7.98
CA ILE A 132 -5.32 8.99 9.02
C ILE A 132 -5.48 9.67 10.40
N GLN A 133 -5.23 10.98 10.48
CA GLN A 133 -5.40 11.73 11.73
C GLN A 133 -6.85 11.70 12.22
N GLN A 134 -7.81 11.87 11.31
CA GLN A 134 -9.26 11.82 11.57
C GLN A 134 -9.78 10.41 11.90
N GLY A 135 -8.97 9.37 11.76
CA GLY A 135 -9.35 8.00 12.10
C GLY A 135 -10.04 7.24 10.97
N ARG A 136 -9.86 7.66 9.71
CA ARG A 136 -10.29 6.87 8.54
C ARG A 136 -9.66 5.48 8.61
N PRO A 137 -10.39 4.39 8.32
CA PRO A 137 -9.82 3.05 8.29
C PRO A 137 -8.61 2.97 7.36
N VAL A 138 -7.53 2.35 7.84
CA VAL A 138 -6.25 2.26 7.11
C VAL A 138 -6.44 1.65 5.72
N ALA A 139 -7.32 0.66 5.58
CA ALA A 139 -7.64 0.03 4.29
C ALA A 139 -7.99 1.04 3.18
N GLY A 140 -8.81 2.07 3.47
CA GLY A 140 -9.18 3.06 2.45
C GLY A 140 -8.05 4.02 2.07
N VAL A 141 -7.07 4.21 2.96
CA VAL A 141 -5.85 4.99 2.67
C VAL A 141 -4.83 4.14 1.90
N MET A 142 -4.83 2.82 2.11
CA MET A 142 -3.95 1.90 1.37
C MET A 142 -4.26 1.87 -0.12
N ASP A 143 -5.54 1.93 -0.51
CA ASP A 143 -5.94 1.95 -1.93
C ASP A 143 -5.38 3.19 -2.65
N GLU A 144 -5.45 4.36 -2.00
CA GLU A 144 -4.89 5.60 -2.54
C GLU A 144 -3.37 5.58 -2.61
N LEU A 145 -2.74 4.99 -1.60
CA LEU A 145 -1.29 4.81 -1.55
C LEU A 145 -0.81 3.85 -2.65
N ALA A 146 -1.50 2.73 -2.86
CA ALA A 146 -1.20 1.79 -3.93
C ALA A 146 -1.30 2.46 -5.31
N ALA A 147 -2.30 3.33 -5.50
CA ALA A 147 -2.43 4.12 -6.72
C ALA A 147 -1.29 5.15 -6.91
N ILE A 148 -0.69 5.67 -5.83
CA ILE A 148 0.51 6.52 -5.92
C ILE A 148 1.73 5.68 -6.26
N ILE A 149 1.97 4.61 -5.50
CA ILE A 149 3.14 3.74 -5.67
C ILE A 149 3.16 3.11 -7.07
N GLY A 150 2.02 2.62 -7.56
CA GLY A 150 1.93 2.00 -8.89
C GLY A 150 2.21 2.94 -10.06
N ARG A 151 2.20 4.27 -9.84
CA ARG A 151 2.65 5.26 -10.84
C ARG A 151 4.15 5.55 -10.73
N VAL A 152 4.71 5.42 -9.54
CA VAL A 152 6.10 5.81 -9.21
C VAL A 152 7.06 4.65 -9.40
N ILE A 153 6.65 3.44 -9.04
CA ILE A 153 7.40 2.22 -9.33
C ILE A 153 7.12 1.90 -10.80
N PRO A 154 8.12 2.02 -11.71
CA PRO A 154 7.95 1.55 -13.07
C PRO A 154 7.62 0.06 -13.03
N ASP A 155 6.76 -0.42 -13.93
CA ASP A 155 6.55 -1.85 -14.14
C ASP A 155 7.93 -2.50 -14.31
N VAL A 156 8.39 -3.15 -13.26
CA VAL A 156 9.63 -3.92 -13.28
C VAL A 156 9.24 -5.18 -14.04
N PRO A 157 9.81 -5.47 -15.22
CA PRO A 157 9.62 -6.78 -15.83
C PRO A 157 10.40 -7.76 -14.97
N GLY A 158 9.74 -8.32 -13.97
CA GLY A 158 10.34 -9.14 -12.93
C GLY A 158 9.27 -9.63 -11.97
N ASP A 159 8.82 -10.86 -12.24
CA ASP A 159 7.93 -11.70 -11.45
C ASP A 159 6.62 -11.03 -11.04
N THR A 160 5.68 -11.04 -11.98
CA THR A 160 4.25 -11.00 -11.69
C THR A 160 3.95 -11.89 -10.49
N ILE A 161 3.14 -11.38 -9.55
CA ILE A 161 2.38 -12.24 -8.67
C ILE A 161 1.46 -13.02 -9.61
N ASP A 162 1.88 -14.21 -10.00
CA ASP A 162 1.13 -15.10 -10.88
C ASP A 162 -0.18 -15.43 -10.17
N ASN A 163 -1.24 -14.70 -10.50
CA ASN A 163 -2.59 -15.11 -10.22
C ASN A 163 -3.05 -15.93 -11.43
N PRO A 164 -3.04 -17.27 -11.36
CA PRO A 164 -3.27 -18.13 -12.53
C PRO A 164 -4.70 -18.08 -13.09
N GLU A 165 -5.56 -17.20 -12.58
CA GLU A 165 -7.00 -17.14 -12.88
C GLU A 165 -7.48 -15.85 -13.53
N LYS A 166 -6.62 -14.86 -13.81
CA LYS A 166 -7.05 -13.69 -14.60
C LYS A 166 -6.76 -13.94 -16.07
N GLU A 167 -7.78 -14.35 -16.81
CA GLU A 167 -7.74 -14.23 -18.27
C GLU A 167 -7.49 -12.75 -18.63
N PRO A 168 -6.61 -12.46 -19.61
CA PRO A 168 -6.33 -11.10 -20.03
C PRO A 168 -7.62 -10.43 -20.50
N THR A 169 -7.90 -9.23 -19.97
CA THR A 169 -9.09 -8.46 -20.34
C THR A 169 -9.00 -8.03 -21.80
N GLU A 170 -9.97 -8.43 -22.63
CA GLU A 170 -10.04 -8.14 -24.07
C GLU A 170 -10.28 -6.65 -24.44
N GLN A 171 -10.17 -5.74 -23.48
CA GLN A 171 -10.72 -4.38 -23.63
C GLN A 171 -9.93 -3.46 -24.59
N ASP A 172 -8.80 -3.91 -25.17
CA ASP A 172 -7.93 -3.04 -25.99
C ASP A 172 -7.43 -3.65 -27.32
N ASN A 173 -7.95 -4.80 -27.73
CA ASN A 173 -7.51 -5.49 -28.97
C ASN A 173 -7.87 -4.76 -30.28
N ASP A 174 -8.75 -3.76 -30.24
CA ASP A 174 -9.20 -3.03 -31.44
C ASP A 174 -8.27 -1.89 -31.84
N GLN A 175 -7.28 -1.54 -31.02
CA GLN A 175 -6.38 -0.41 -31.28
C GLN A 175 -5.15 -0.79 -32.12
N LEU A 176 -4.90 -2.07 -32.34
CA LEU A 176 -3.70 -2.58 -33.01
C LEU A 176 -3.99 -3.05 -34.44
N PRO A 177 -3.10 -2.77 -35.40
CA PRO A 177 -3.17 -3.37 -36.74
C PRO A 177 -3.20 -4.90 -36.64
N GLU A 178 -4.08 -5.55 -37.42
CA GLU A 178 -4.38 -6.99 -37.37
C GLU A 178 -3.13 -7.91 -37.37
N LYS A 179 -2.05 -7.51 -38.04
CA LYS A 179 -0.79 -8.25 -38.03
C LYS A 179 -0.07 -8.23 -36.68
N GLN A 180 -0.05 -7.08 -36.01
CA GLN A 180 0.55 -6.93 -34.69
C GLN A 180 -0.29 -7.64 -33.64
N GLN A 181 -1.62 -7.59 -33.76
CA GLN A 181 -2.52 -8.33 -32.88
C GLN A 181 -2.25 -9.84 -32.94
N ASN A 182 -2.18 -10.40 -34.15
CA ASN A 182 -1.85 -11.82 -34.34
C ASN A 182 -0.46 -12.21 -33.82
N GLU A 183 0.52 -11.32 -33.87
CA GLU A 183 1.86 -11.56 -33.33
C GLU A 183 1.87 -11.51 -31.80
N LEU A 184 1.11 -10.59 -31.20
CA LEU A 184 0.92 -10.47 -29.76
C LEU A 184 0.21 -11.70 -29.20
N ASP A 185 -0.91 -12.12 -29.79
CA ASP A 185 -1.68 -13.30 -29.36
C ASP A 185 -0.85 -14.58 -29.43
N ARG A 186 0.01 -14.69 -30.46
CA ARG A 186 0.95 -15.82 -30.59
C ARG A 186 2.05 -15.79 -29.54
N SER A 187 2.49 -14.59 -29.14
CA SER A 187 3.54 -14.41 -28.14
C SER A 187 3.01 -14.76 -26.75
N GLN A 188 1.84 -14.22 -26.38
CA GLN A 188 1.13 -14.54 -25.15
C GLN A 188 0.86 -16.05 -25.01
N ASN A 189 0.32 -16.68 -26.07
CA ASN A 189 0.06 -18.13 -26.06
C ASN A 189 1.32 -19.00 -25.91
N ARG A 190 2.49 -18.52 -26.38
CA ARG A 190 3.75 -19.24 -26.21
C ARG A 190 4.26 -19.11 -24.77
N GLU A 191 4.11 -17.93 -24.18
CA GLU A 191 4.52 -17.67 -22.80
C GLU A 191 3.66 -18.49 -21.83
N SER A 192 2.34 -18.47 -21.96
CA SER A 192 1.45 -19.31 -21.12
C SER A 192 1.78 -20.80 -21.22
N LYS A 193 2.10 -21.31 -22.42
CA LYS A 193 2.51 -22.71 -22.59
C LYS A 193 3.88 -23.03 -21.98
N ASN A 194 4.80 -22.07 -21.96
CA ASN A 194 6.11 -22.26 -21.38
C ASN A 194 6.06 -22.21 -19.86
N GLU A 195 5.21 -21.37 -19.27
CA GLU A 195 4.98 -21.32 -17.82
C GLU A 195 4.29 -22.59 -17.31
N LEU A 196 3.27 -23.08 -18.01
CA LEU A 196 2.62 -24.35 -17.68
C LEU A 196 3.59 -25.55 -17.71
N LYS A 197 4.63 -25.51 -18.54
CA LYS A 197 5.68 -26.54 -18.60
C LYS A 197 6.76 -26.38 -17.53
N ARG A 198 6.98 -25.15 -17.04
CA ARG A 198 7.98 -24.86 -16.01
C ARG A 198 7.48 -25.26 -14.61
N ASN A 199 6.16 -25.31 -14.43
CA ASN A 199 5.49 -25.67 -13.18
C ASN A 199 5.05 -27.15 -13.09
N GLN A 200 5.55 -28.02 -13.97
CA GLN A 200 5.42 -29.50 -13.91
C GLN A 200 6.79 -30.14 -13.65
#